data_AF-A0A7V9JG56-F1
#
_entry.id   AF-A0A7V9JG56-F1
#
_cell.length_a   1.000
_cell.length_b   1.000
_cell.length_c   1.000
_cell.angle_alpha   90.00
_cell.angle_beta   90.00
_cell.angle_gamma   90.00
#
_symmetry.space_group_name_H-M   'P 1'
#
loop_
_entity.id
_entity.type
_entity.pdbx_description
1 polymer ?
#
loop_
_entity_poly.entity_id
_entity_poly.type
_entity_poly.pdbx_seq_one_letter_code
_entity_poly.pdbx_strand_id
1 'polypeptide(L)'
;MPPRQIVAELDRYIVGQEAAKKAVAIAVRNRWRRAQAPDDIRDEITPYNIIMIGPTGVGKTEVARRLARLSGAPFLKVEASKFTEVGYVGRDAESMVRDLVDAALNMVRTEREDEVYPQAEQRADERLLDLLLPQPPVAAAGRGADGQAVRGGTGGPAGAGAASGTGESVLVVGSTG
;
A
#
# COMPACT_ATOMS: atom_id res chain seq x y z
N MET A 1 11.08 0.33 -18.75
CA MET A 1 12.55 0.23 -18.69
C MET A 1 13.08 -0.57 -19.89
N PRO A 2 14.00 -0.03 -20.70
CA PRO A 2 14.74 -0.77 -21.73
C PRO A 2 15.59 -1.90 -21.14
N PRO A 3 15.81 -3.03 -21.85
CA PRO A 3 16.60 -4.15 -21.33
C PRO A 3 18.01 -3.78 -20.85
N ARG A 4 18.67 -2.84 -21.53
CA ARG A 4 20.01 -2.36 -21.14
C ARG A 4 20.02 -1.70 -19.76
N GLN A 5 18.98 -0.96 -19.42
CA GLN A 5 18.86 -0.34 -18.10
C GLN A 5 18.62 -1.39 -17.02
N ILE A 6 17.82 -2.43 -17.30
CA ILE A 6 17.61 -3.54 -16.36
C ILE A 6 18.93 -4.25 -16.06
N VAL A 7 19.73 -4.54 -17.08
CA VAL A 7 21.06 -5.15 -16.91
C VAL A 7 21.96 -4.25 -16.05
N ALA A 8 22.04 -2.95 -16.37
CA ALA A 8 22.85 -2.00 -15.62
C ALA A 8 22.45 -1.91 -14.13
N GLU A 9 21.16 -2.02 -13.82
CA GLU A 9 20.71 -2.03 -12.42
C GLU A 9 21.04 -3.35 -11.72
N LEU A 10 20.97 -4.49 -12.43
CA LEU A 10 21.42 -5.79 -11.91
C LEU A 10 22.94 -5.84 -11.70
N ASP A 11 23.73 -5.13 -12.52
CA ASP A 11 25.20 -5.05 -12.41
C ASP A 11 25.65 -4.45 -11.06
N ARG A 12 24.83 -3.61 -10.44
CA ARG A 12 25.13 -2.98 -9.14
C ARG A 12 25.16 -3.98 -7.99
N TYR A 13 24.50 -5.12 -8.15
CA TYR A 13 24.34 -6.13 -7.10
C TYR A 13 24.96 -7.48 -7.46
N ILE A 14 25.17 -7.76 -8.74
CA ILE A 14 25.54 -9.07 -9.25
C ILE A 14 26.76 -8.93 -10.14
N VAL A 15 27.86 -9.55 -9.77
CA VAL A 15 29.11 -9.51 -10.56
C VAL A 15 29.08 -10.64 -11.60
N GLY A 16 29.35 -10.30 -12.87
CA GLY A 16 29.35 -11.27 -13.98
C GLY A 16 27.95 -11.77 -14.36
N GLN A 17 27.82 -13.02 -14.81
CA GLN A 17 26.54 -13.64 -15.20
C GLN A 17 25.77 -12.89 -16.33
N GLU A 18 26.51 -12.34 -17.30
CA GLU A 18 25.97 -11.52 -18.39
C GLU A 18 24.80 -12.18 -19.15
N ALA A 19 24.90 -13.48 -19.42
CA ALA A 19 23.86 -14.22 -20.12
C ALA A 19 22.56 -14.28 -19.30
N ALA A 20 22.67 -14.53 -17.99
CA ALA A 20 21.52 -14.58 -17.09
C ALA A 20 20.84 -13.21 -16.97
N LYS A 21 21.61 -12.14 -16.78
CA LYS A 21 21.11 -10.76 -16.71
C LYS A 21 20.37 -10.35 -17.98
N LYS A 22 20.92 -10.66 -19.15
CA LYS A 22 20.28 -10.39 -20.44
C LYS A 22 18.98 -11.17 -20.60
N ALA A 23 18.98 -12.46 -20.26
CA ALA A 23 17.78 -13.31 -20.35
C ALA A 23 16.63 -12.76 -19.49
N VAL A 24 16.91 -12.42 -18.23
CA VAL A 24 15.88 -11.86 -17.34
C VAL A 24 15.40 -10.48 -17.77
N ALA A 25 16.30 -9.63 -18.28
CA ALA A 25 15.93 -8.31 -18.79
C ALA A 25 14.99 -8.40 -20.00
N ILE A 26 15.22 -9.37 -20.89
CA ILE A 26 14.34 -9.63 -22.03
C ILE A 26 12.97 -10.13 -21.55
N ALA A 27 12.93 -11.08 -20.61
CA ALA A 27 11.65 -11.61 -20.11
C ALA A 27 10.77 -10.51 -19.49
N VAL A 28 11.35 -9.63 -18.65
CA VAL A 28 10.61 -8.49 -18.08
C VAL A 28 10.16 -7.52 -19.16
N ARG A 29 11.02 -7.23 -20.15
CA ARG A 29 10.63 -6.36 -21.27
C ARG A 29 9.50 -6.96 -22.09
N ASN A 30 9.50 -8.27 -22.29
CA ASN A 30 8.45 -8.98 -23.00
C ASN A 30 7.11 -8.93 -22.24
N ARG A 31 7.14 -8.99 -20.90
CA ARG A 31 5.92 -8.76 -20.09
C ARG A 31 5.32 -7.37 -20.34
N TRP A 32 6.15 -6.33 -20.38
CA TRP A 32 5.69 -4.97 -20.70
C TRP A 32 5.18 -4.84 -22.15
N ARG A 33 5.81 -5.54 -23.10
CA ARG A 33 5.34 -5.58 -24.50
C ARG A 33 3.99 -6.27 -24.61
N ARG A 34 3.79 -7.40 -23.92
CA ARG A 34 2.50 -8.11 -23.85
C ARG A 34 1.39 -7.21 -23.31
N ALA A 35 1.67 -6.41 -22.28
CA ALA A 35 0.69 -5.47 -21.73
C ALA A 35 0.23 -4.37 -22.73
N GLN A 36 1.01 -4.11 -23.78
CA GLN A 36 0.64 -3.17 -24.86
C GLN A 36 0.15 -3.86 -26.13
N ALA A 37 0.19 -5.19 -26.20
CA ALA A 37 -0.37 -5.90 -27.34
C ALA A 37 -1.90 -5.69 -27.35
N PRO A 38 -2.53 -5.64 -28.54
CA PRO A 38 -3.99 -5.62 -28.62
C PRO A 38 -4.58 -6.91 -28.04
N ASP A 39 -5.82 -6.83 -27.58
CA ASP A 39 -6.42 -7.88 -26.73
C ASP A 39 -6.53 -9.24 -27.45
N ASP A 40 -6.71 -9.22 -28.78
CA ASP A 40 -6.80 -10.40 -29.65
C ASP A 40 -5.54 -11.28 -29.62
N ILE A 41 -4.36 -10.67 -29.59
CA ILE A 41 -3.08 -11.37 -29.59
C ILE A 41 -2.51 -11.51 -28.17
N ARG A 42 -2.96 -10.68 -27.21
CA ARG A 42 -2.40 -10.67 -25.84
C ARG A 42 -2.51 -12.02 -25.14
N ASP A 43 -3.59 -12.75 -25.36
CA ASP A 43 -3.83 -14.04 -24.72
C ASP A 43 -3.03 -15.18 -25.37
N GLU A 44 -2.63 -15.02 -26.63
CA GLU A 44 -1.77 -15.97 -27.34
C GLU A 44 -0.28 -15.87 -26.92
N ILE A 45 0.13 -14.75 -26.31
CA ILE A 45 1.52 -14.53 -25.89
C ILE A 45 1.78 -15.19 -24.53
N THR A 46 2.33 -16.40 -24.54
CA THR A 46 2.76 -17.10 -23.32
C THR A 46 3.94 -16.41 -22.63
N PRO A 47 4.00 -16.38 -21.28
CA PRO A 47 5.16 -15.87 -20.56
C PRO A 47 6.46 -16.64 -20.87
N TYR A 48 7.58 -15.91 -20.90
CA TYR A 48 8.91 -16.51 -21.07
C TYR A 48 9.45 -16.98 -19.71
N ASN A 49 9.28 -18.26 -19.41
CA ASN A 49 9.87 -18.90 -18.23
C ASN A 49 11.38 -19.07 -18.41
N ILE A 50 12.16 -18.89 -17.34
CA ILE A 50 13.62 -18.94 -17.38
C ILE A 50 14.12 -20.11 -16.54
N ILE A 51 14.98 -20.94 -17.12
CA ILE A 51 15.73 -21.97 -16.42
C ILE A 51 17.18 -21.49 -16.29
N MET A 52 17.66 -21.33 -15.05
CA MET A 52 19.06 -20.96 -14.79
C MET A 52 19.88 -22.19 -14.42
N ILE A 53 20.87 -22.53 -15.24
CA ILE A 53 21.75 -23.68 -15.05
C ILE A 53 23.13 -23.19 -14.61
N GLY A 54 23.68 -23.78 -13.54
CA GLY A 54 25.03 -23.47 -13.04
C GLY A 54 25.27 -23.98 -11.62
N PRO A 55 26.51 -23.90 -11.10
CA PRO A 55 26.84 -24.37 -9.76
C PRO A 55 26.16 -23.53 -8.66
N THR A 56 26.12 -24.04 -7.43
CA THR A 56 25.62 -23.28 -6.28
C THR A 56 26.51 -22.06 -5.99
N GLY A 57 25.96 -21.02 -5.35
CA GLY A 57 26.73 -19.84 -4.95
C GLY A 57 27.00 -18.79 -6.05
N VAL A 58 26.76 -19.07 -7.33
CA VAL A 58 27.03 -18.10 -8.43
C VAL A 58 26.01 -16.97 -8.59
N GLY A 59 25.04 -16.86 -7.67
CA GLY A 59 24.07 -15.76 -7.68
C GLY A 59 22.77 -16.00 -8.46
N LYS A 60 22.44 -17.23 -8.90
CA LYS A 60 21.17 -17.53 -9.60
C LYS A 60 19.93 -17.00 -8.87
N THR A 61 19.83 -17.31 -7.57
CA THR A 61 18.72 -16.85 -6.73
C THR A 61 18.74 -15.33 -6.53
N GLU A 62 19.93 -14.72 -6.50
CA GLU A 62 20.06 -13.27 -6.33
C GLU A 62 19.63 -12.52 -7.59
N VAL A 63 19.91 -13.05 -8.79
CA VAL A 63 19.37 -12.51 -10.06
C VAL A 63 17.85 -12.44 -10.00
N ALA A 64 17.18 -13.54 -9.62
CA ALA A 64 15.72 -13.57 -9.54
C ALA A 64 15.18 -12.63 -8.44
N ARG A 65 15.80 -12.62 -7.26
CA ARG A 65 15.41 -11.76 -6.13
C ARG A 65 15.55 -10.27 -6.48
N ARG A 66 16.66 -9.87 -7.09
CA ARG A 66 16.92 -8.48 -7.49
C ARG A 66 16.01 -8.02 -8.61
N LEU A 67 15.74 -8.90 -9.58
CA LEU A 67 14.79 -8.63 -10.64
C LEU A 67 13.39 -8.36 -10.09
N ALA A 68 12.93 -9.16 -9.12
CA ALA A 68 11.62 -8.97 -8.51
C ALA A 68 11.53 -7.64 -7.77
N ARG A 69 12.55 -7.28 -6.98
CA ARG A 69 12.64 -5.97 -6.31
C ARG A 69 12.62 -4.81 -7.31
N LEU A 70 13.41 -4.92 -8.39
CA LEU A 70 13.47 -3.90 -9.44
C LEU A 70 12.14 -3.71 -10.17
N SER A 71 11.37 -4.78 -10.32
CA SER A 71 10.08 -4.75 -11.01
C SER A 71 8.88 -4.50 -10.09
N GLY A 72 9.09 -4.32 -8.78
CA GLY A 72 8.01 -4.21 -7.79
C GLY A 72 7.11 -5.46 -7.79
N ALA A 73 7.68 -6.63 -8.04
CA ALA A 73 6.93 -7.88 -8.16
C ALA A 73 7.04 -8.71 -6.87
N PRO A 74 5.95 -9.38 -6.45
CA PRO A 74 6.02 -10.33 -5.35
C PRO A 74 6.98 -11.49 -5.70
N PHE A 75 7.74 -11.94 -4.71
CA PHE A 75 8.79 -12.95 -4.91
C PHE A 75 8.70 -14.06 -3.87
N LEU A 76 8.71 -15.30 -4.33
CA LEU A 76 8.71 -16.49 -3.49
C LEU A 76 9.87 -17.42 -3.90
N LYS A 77 10.68 -17.84 -2.91
CA LYS A 77 11.71 -18.88 -3.10
C LYS A 77 11.15 -20.20 -2.60
N VAL A 78 11.07 -21.19 -3.49
CA VAL A 78 10.60 -22.53 -3.17
C VAL A 78 11.65 -23.57 -3.57
N GLU A 79 11.75 -24.67 -2.82
CA GLU A 79 12.62 -25.80 -3.13
C GLU A 79 11.77 -26.95 -3.67
N ALA A 80 12.11 -27.47 -4.86
CA ALA A 80 11.31 -28.45 -5.57
C ALA A 80 11.18 -29.80 -4.83
N SER A 81 12.20 -30.19 -4.06
CA SER A 81 12.19 -31.43 -3.26
C SER A 81 11.06 -31.48 -2.23
N LYS A 82 10.56 -30.31 -1.78
CA LYS A 82 9.47 -30.21 -0.80
C LYS A 82 8.13 -30.75 -1.31
N PHE A 83 7.98 -30.96 -2.62
CA PHE A 83 6.75 -31.46 -3.26
C PHE A 83 6.86 -32.92 -3.68
N THR A 84 8.05 -33.52 -3.58
CA THR A 84 8.30 -34.91 -3.96
C THR A 84 8.59 -35.81 -2.76
N GLU A 85 8.79 -35.22 -1.57
CA GLU A 85 9.04 -35.98 -0.34
C GLU A 85 7.73 -36.64 0.12
N VAL A 86 7.70 -37.97 0.02
CA VAL A 86 6.56 -38.84 0.33
C VAL A 86 6.19 -38.68 1.81
N GLY A 87 5.11 -37.96 2.11
CA GLY A 87 4.53 -37.95 3.46
C GLY A 87 3.95 -36.64 3.97
N TYR A 88 4.10 -35.50 3.29
CA TYR A 88 3.46 -34.26 3.75
C TYR A 88 2.10 -34.06 3.11
N VAL A 89 1.04 -34.45 3.83
CA VAL A 89 -0.34 -34.06 3.55
C VAL A 89 -0.44 -32.55 3.80
N GLY A 90 -0.08 -31.69 2.84
CA GLY A 90 -0.28 -30.25 3.00
C GLY A 90 0.54 -29.28 2.15
N ARG A 91 1.58 -29.71 1.42
CA ARG A 91 2.28 -28.84 0.43
C ARG A 91 2.09 -29.37 -0.98
N ASP A 92 1.04 -28.88 -1.61
CA ASP A 92 0.72 -29.07 -3.02
C ASP A 92 1.26 -27.90 -3.86
N ALA A 93 1.24 -28.04 -5.18
CA ALA A 93 1.61 -26.94 -6.08
C ALA A 93 0.76 -25.66 -5.84
N GLU A 94 -0.47 -25.82 -5.36
CA GLU A 94 -1.36 -24.71 -5.00
C GLU A 94 -0.84 -23.88 -3.82
N SER A 95 -0.17 -24.52 -2.84
CA SER A 95 0.45 -23.81 -1.72
C SER A 95 1.50 -22.80 -2.16
N MET A 96 2.23 -23.07 -3.27
CA MET A 96 3.17 -22.09 -3.83
C MET A 96 2.46 -20.83 -4.32
N VAL A 97 1.27 -20.99 -4.90
CA VAL A 97 0.47 -19.85 -5.39
C VAL A 97 -0.10 -19.07 -4.21
N ARG A 98 -0.61 -19.76 -3.18
CA ARG A 98 -1.08 -19.13 -1.94
C ARG A 98 0.00 -18.31 -1.26
N ASP A 99 1.19 -18.89 -1.06
CA ASP A 99 2.34 -18.20 -0.47
C ASP A 99 2.76 -16.96 -1.29
N LEU A 100 2.66 -17.02 -2.62
CA LEU A 100 2.96 -15.88 -3.50
C LEU A 100 1.90 -14.77 -3.39
N VAL A 101 0.62 -15.13 -3.27
CA VAL A 101 -0.47 -14.18 -3.05
C VAL A 101 -0.31 -13.49 -1.69
N ASP A 102 0.01 -14.24 -0.64
CA ASP A 102 0.26 -13.67 0.68
C ASP A 102 1.45 -12.71 0.67
N ALA A 103 2.52 -13.04 -0.07
CA ALA A 103 3.64 -12.12 -0.28
C ALA A 103 3.22 -10.84 -1.02
N ALA A 104 2.34 -10.95 -2.01
CA ALA A 104 1.80 -9.79 -2.74
C ALA A 104 0.90 -8.91 -1.86
N LEU A 105 0.03 -9.51 -1.05
CA LEU A 105 -0.85 -8.79 -0.11
C LEU A 105 -0.03 -8.02 0.91
N ASN A 106 0.99 -8.65 1.49
CA ASN A 106 1.89 -7.98 2.44
C ASN A 106 2.64 -6.82 1.78
N MET A 107 3.13 -7.00 0.54
CA MET A 107 3.82 -5.95 -0.21
C MET A 107 2.91 -4.73 -0.42
N VAL A 108 1.70 -4.93 -0.93
CA VAL A 108 0.73 -3.84 -1.15
C VAL A 108 0.31 -3.21 0.17
N ARG A 109 0.09 -4.00 1.21
CA ARG A 109 -0.26 -3.49 2.54
C ARG A 109 0.81 -2.54 3.07
N THR A 110 2.08 -2.93 3.03
CA THR A 110 3.19 -2.08 3.47
C THR A 110 3.28 -0.81 2.63
N GLU A 111 3.15 -0.90 1.31
CA GLU A 111 3.12 0.29 0.43
C GLU A 111 2.00 1.27 0.82
N ARG A 112 0.79 0.76 1.11
CA ARG A 112 -0.35 1.58 1.54
C ARG A 112 -0.18 2.16 2.94
N GLU A 113 0.41 1.39 3.87
CA GLU A 113 0.72 1.86 5.22
C GLU A 113 1.73 3.02 5.15
N ASP A 114 2.77 2.91 4.33
CA ASP A 114 3.77 3.96 4.11
C ASP A 114 3.16 5.22 3.49
N GLU A 115 2.20 5.09 2.57
CA GLU A 115 1.47 6.22 1.96
C GLU A 115 0.69 7.04 3.00
N VAL A 116 0.09 6.40 4.00
CA VAL A 116 -0.76 7.07 5.00
C VAL A 116 -0.03 7.41 6.29
N TYR A 117 1.16 6.85 6.52
CA TYR A 117 1.93 7.03 7.75
C TYR A 117 2.12 8.50 8.15
N PRO A 118 2.52 9.43 7.26
CA PRO A 118 2.72 10.83 7.64
C PRO A 118 1.44 11.52 8.13
N GLN A 119 0.30 11.19 7.54
CA GLN A 119 -1.00 11.74 7.95
C GLN A 119 -1.48 11.11 9.25
N ALA A 120 -1.23 9.81 9.43
CA ALA A 120 -1.56 9.10 10.65
C ALA A 120 -0.75 9.63 11.84
N GLU A 121 0.54 9.92 11.63
CA GLU A 121 1.43 10.53 12.62
C GLU A 121 0.93 11.92 13.04
N GLN A 122 0.65 12.82 12.08
CA GLN A 122 0.11 14.15 12.39
C GLN A 122 -1.21 14.10 13.19
N ARG A 123 -2.14 13.23 12.80
CA ARG A 123 -3.42 13.06 13.52
C ARG A 123 -3.23 12.46 14.91
N ALA A 124 -2.26 11.55 15.06
CA ALA A 124 -1.92 10.98 16.35
C ALA A 124 -1.32 12.05 17.28
N ASP A 125 -0.45 12.91 16.76
CA ASP A 125 0.16 14.02 17.50
C ASP A 125 -0.89 15.05 17.93
N GLU A 126 -1.77 15.49 17.03
CA GLU A 126 -2.87 16.41 17.35
C GLU A 126 -3.76 15.84 18.47
N ARG A 127 -4.16 14.57 18.33
CA ARG A 127 -4.97 13.88 19.33
C ARG A 127 -4.22 13.72 20.67
N LEU A 128 -2.91 13.53 20.64
CA LEU A 128 -2.10 13.43 21.84
C LEU A 128 -1.99 14.79 22.54
N LEU A 129 -1.82 15.88 21.78
CA LEU A 129 -1.78 17.24 22.32
C LEU A 129 -3.09 17.62 23.01
N ASP A 130 -4.24 17.28 22.43
CA ASP A 130 -5.56 17.53 23.03
C ASP A 130 -5.74 16.82 24.39
N LEU A 131 -5.11 15.66 24.56
CA LEU A 131 -5.16 14.87 25.80
C LEU A 131 -4.18 15.38 26.86
N LEU A 132 -3.01 15.86 26.43
CA LEU A 132 -1.94 16.29 27.34
C LEU A 132 -2.09 17.74 27.81
N LEU A 133 -2.69 18.61 26.99
CA LEU A 133 -2.84 20.01 27.33
C LEU A 133 -4.10 20.23 28.20
N PRO A 134 -3.99 20.99 29.31
CA PRO A 134 -5.15 21.35 30.10
C PRO A 134 -6.11 22.17 29.24
N GLN A 135 -7.40 21.83 29.31
CA GLN A 135 -8.47 22.57 28.65
C GLN A 135 -8.32 24.05 29.05
N PRO A 136 -8.21 25.00 28.08
CA PRO A 136 -8.15 26.40 28.42
C PRO A 136 -9.36 26.72 29.31
N PRO A 137 -9.17 27.40 30.46
CA PRO A 137 -10.27 27.71 31.34
C PRO A 137 -11.30 28.46 30.52
N VAL A 138 -12.49 27.86 30.36
CA VAL A 138 -13.64 28.52 29.77
C VAL A 138 -13.74 29.87 30.46
N ALA A 139 -13.42 30.93 29.70
CA ALA A 139 -13.47 32.29 30.20
C ALA A 139 -14.82 32.46 30.85
N ALA A 140 -14.82 32.69 32.16
CA ALA A 140 -16.02 32.89 32.94
C ALA A 140 -16.84 33.98 32.25
N ALA A 141 -17.87 33.55 31.51
CA ALA A 141 -18.81 34.45 30.88
C ALA A 141 -19.34 35.36 31.99
N GLY A 142 -19.04 36.66 31.83
CA GLY A 142 -19.07 37.66 32.88
C GLY A 142 -20.34 37.63 33.71
N ARG A 143 -20.18 37.38 35.02
CA ARG A 143 -21.15 37.76 36.03
C ARG A 143 -20.49 38.78 36.94
N GLY A 144 -20.72 40.06 36.63
CA GLY A 144 -20.30 41.18 37.46
C GLY A 144 -20.52 42.52 36.77
N ALA A 145 -21.74 43.07 36.87
CA ALA A 145 -22.00 44.51 36.93
C ALA A 145 -23.44 44.76 37.40
N ASP A 146 -23.55 45.24 38.63
CA ASP A 146 -24.76 45.73 39.29
C ASP A 146 -25.37 46.96 38.58
N GLY A 147 -26.70 47.12 38.66
CA GLY A 147 -27.40 48.30 38.14
C GLY A 147 -28.92 48.27 38.35
N GLN A 148 -29.34 48.69 39.53
CA GLN A 148 -30.71 48.89 40.00
C GLN A 148 -31.60 49.70 39.03
N ALA A 149 -32.75 49.16 38.62
CA ALA A 149 -33.91 49.95 38.17
C ALA A 149 -35.22 49.20 38.46
N VAL A 150 -36.15 49.95 39.04
CA VAL A 150 -37.39 49.50 39.67
C VAL A 150 -38.58 49.71 38.71
N ARG A 151 -39.55 48.77 38.78
CA ARG A 151 -41.00 48.82 38.40
C ARG A 151 -41.43 48.61 36.94
N GLY A 152 -42.27 47.57 36.77
CA GLY A 152 -43.60 47.73 36.16
C GLY A 152 -44.07 46.61 35.23
N GLY A 153 -45.16 45.89 35.60
CA GLY A 153 -46.20 45.49 34.65
C GLY A 153 -46.22 44.06 34.08
N THR A 154 -46.93 43.17 34.78
CA THR A 154 -47.90 42.16 34.30
C THR A 154 -47.82 41.54 32.88
N GLY A 155 -47.83 40.19 32.83
CA GLY A 155 -48.44 39.39 31.75
C GLY A 155 -47.71 38.08 31.45
N GLY A 156 -48.19 36.94 31.98
CA GLY A 156 -47.75 35.59 31.54
C GLY A 156 -48.64 35.03 30.42
N PRO A 157 -48.60 33.72 30.11
CA PRO A 157 -47.44 32.81 30.02
C PRO A 157 -47.44 31.97 28.70
N ALA A 158 -46.47 31.05 28.57
CA ALA A 158 -46.52 29.75 27.87
C ALA A 158 -45.75 29.53 26.52
N GLY A 159 -45.10 28.35 26.44
CA GLY A 159 -44.77 27.59 25.22
C GLY A 159 -43.31 27.67 24.75
N ALA A 160 -42.41 26.73 25.12
CA ALA A 160 -42.13 25.44 24.45
C ALA A 160 -41.38 25.56 23.10
N GLY A 161 -40.07 25.22 23.06
CA GLY A 161 -39.54 24.06 22.32
C GLY A 161 -38.85 24.49 21.00
N ALA A 162 -37.52 24.40 20.83
CA ALA A 162 -36.67 23.23 20.58
C ALA A 162 -36.33 23.03 19.08
N ALA A 163 -35.07 22.61 18.83
CA ALA A 163 -34.46 22.00 17.63
C ALA A 163 -34.17 22.93 16.42
N SER A 164 -32.91 23.20 16.03
CA SER A 164 -31.78 22.34 15.57
C SER A 164 -31.94 21.84 14.13
N GLY A 165 -30.96 22.13 13.28
CA GLY A 165 -30.86 21.56 11.93
C GLY A 165 -29.77 22.17 11.07
N THR A 166 -28.51 21.94 11.43
CA THR A 166 -27.34 22.05 10.55
C THR A 166 -27.39 20.99 9.45
N GLY A 167 -27.01 21.36 8.24
CA GLY A 167 -26.83 20.45 7.12
C GLY A 167 -25.91 21.06 6.08
N GLU A 168 -24.59 20.96 6.30
CA GLU A 168 -23.59 21.22 5.26
C GLU A 168 -23.17 19.88 4.65
N SER A 169 -23.58 19.69 3.40
CA SER A 169 -23.19 18.59 2.51
C SER A 169 -21.88 18.94 1.81
N VAL A 170 -20.84 18.13 1.98
CA VAL A 170 -19.61 18.22 1.18
C VAL A 170 -19.56 17.06 0.18
N LEU A 171 -19.45 17.45 -1.09
CA LEU A 171 -19.48 16.64 -2.30
C LEU A 171 -18.05 16.17 -2.65
N VAL A 172 -17.84 14.87 -2.85
CA VAL A 172 -16.58 14.28 -3.32
C VAL A 172 -16.65 14.11 -4.84
N VAL A 173 -15.71 14.72 -5.59
CA VAL A 173 -15.55 14.50 -7.03
C VAL A 173 -14.30 13.66 -7.26
N GLY A 174 -14.51 12.46 -7.82
CA GLY A 174 -13.44 11.62 -8.35
C GLY A 174 -13.02 12.07 -9.75
N SER A 175 -11.73 11.93 -10.06
CA SER A 175 -11.15 12.16 -11.37
C SER A 175 -10.40 10.91 -11.80
N THR A 176 -10.99 10.17 -12.75
CA THR A 176 -10.35 9.16 -13.58
C THR A 176 -9.54 9.82 -14.69
N GLY A 177 -8.33 9.31 -14.94
CA GLY A 177 -7.48 9.63 -16.08
C GLY A 177 -6.27 8.71 -16.10
#